data_AF-A0AAT9GAH6-F1
#
_entry.id   AF-A0AAT9GAH6-F1
#
_cell.length_a   1.000
_cell.length_b   1.000
_cell.length_c   1.000
_cell.angle_alpha   90.00
_cell.angle_beta   90.00
_cell.angle_gamma   90.00
#
_symmetry.space_group_name_H-M   'P 1'
#
loop_
_entity.id
_entity.type
_entity.pdbx_description
1 polymer ?
#
loop_
_entity_poly.entity_id
_entity_poly.type
_entity_poly.pdbx_seq_one_letter_code
_entity_poly.pdbx_strand_id
1 'polypeptide(L)'
;MSKLKQARLELPPLDFNIVKDKQVINTPNSDQPEVKQQEDCSETETPSNNILLCFDLDGTILKGSLHNALNTTLNYVDCVKRFLEDETKNWKNKELLVELFQKALTIGCHIAIVSFNLYPDWIKYALEQLLGSTLSEKIYVVSHPRRNDYKGKQEHIEEAKRHFGVSKNEQVVLIDDDLNNVDIAKKNGMQGIHVKEGIEYLNKAFEIVTTQEQKENQIQINFDQPTESKLELLGEVLPSLGDLDYSDDIL
;
A
#
# COMPACT_ATOMS: atom_id res chain seq x y z
N MET A 1 -42.97 -17.22 -35.72
CA MET A 1 -42.24 -16.04 -36.23
C MET A 1 -42.82 -14.78 -35.59
N SER A 2 -42.34 -14.42 -34.40
CA SER A 2 -42.81 -13.25 -33.63
C SER A 2 -41.88 -12.07 -33.88
N LYS A 3 -42.43 -10.93 -34.33
CA LYS A 3 -41.71 -9.71 -34.68
C LYS A 3 -41.49 -8.87 -33.41
N LEU A 4 -40.26 -8.86 -32.89
CA LEU A 4 -39.79 -7.87 -31.92
C LEU A 4 -39.47 -6.56 -32.64
N LYS A 5 -40.27 -5.51 -32.36
CA LYS A 5 -39.93 -4.12 -32.71
C LYS A 5 -39.02 -3.56 -31.60
N GLN A 6 -37.77 -3.27 -31.93
CA GLN A 6 -36.87 -2.49 -31.09
C GLN A 6 -37.29 -1.02 -31.13
N ALA A 7 -37.60 -0.45 -29.96
CA ALA A 7 -37.71 0.98 -29.77
C ALA A 7 -36.31 1.54 -29.48
N ARG A 8 -35.83 2.41 -30.35
CA ARG A 8 -34.57 3.15 -30.22
C ARG A 8 -34.88 4.40 -29.40
N LEU A 9 -34.39 4.47 -28.15
CA LEU A 9 -34.41 5.71 -27.37
C LEU A 9 -33.31 6.61 -27.91
N GLU A 10 -33.68 7.71 -28.57
CA GLU A 10 -32.75 8.79 -28.89
C GLU A 10 -32.59 9.67 -27.66
N LEU A 11 -31.37 9.73 -27.11
CA LEU A 11 -31.02 10.69 -26.07
C LEU A 11 -30.80 12.06 -26.71
N PRO A 12 -31.27 13.16 -26.08
CA PRO A 12 -31.05 14.49 -26.61
C PRO A 12 -29.56 14.90 -26.52
N PRO A 13 -29.10 15.78 -27.43
CA PRO A 13 -27.72 16.26 -27.44
C PRO A 13 -27.42 17.13 -26.20
N LEU A 14 -26.23 16.95 -25.63
CA LEU A 14 -25.69 17.78 -24.56
C LEU A 14 -25.15 19.10 -25.14
N ASP A 15 -25.76 20.21 -24.76
CA ASP A 15 -25.30 21.57 -25.05
C ASP A 15 -24.15 21.95 -24.10
N PHE A 16 -22.93 22.08 -24.64
CA PHE A 16 -21.80 22.66 -23.92
C PHE A 16 -21.70 24.16 -24.25
N ASN A 17 -22.42 24.99 -23.49
CA ASN A 17 -22.21 26.43 -23.53
C ASN A 17 -21.14 26.88 -22.54
N ILE A 18 -20.09 27.40 -23.15
CA ILE A 18 -18.90 28.05 -22.63
C ILE A 18 -19.29 29.32 -21.85
N VAL A 19 -18.85 29.43 -20.60
CA VAL A 19 -18.72 30.73 -19.92
C VAL A 19 -17.23 31.05 -19.83
N LYS A 20 -16.80 31.98 -20.71
CA LYS A 20 -15.56 32.73 -20.58
C LYS A 20 -15.90 34.00 -19.82
N ASP A 21 -15.29 34.21 -18.66
CA ASP A 21 -15.14 35.55 -18.12
C ASP A 21 -13.67 35.87 -17.82
N LYS A 22 -13.20 36.93 -18.47
CA LYS A 22 -11.94 37.63 -18.25
C LYS A 22 -12.24 38.87 -17.41
N GLN A 23 -11.49 39.11 -16.34
CA GLN A 23 -11.09 40.45 -15.85
C GLN A 23 -9.72 40.27 -15.17
N VAL A 24 -8.60 40.73 -15.74
CA VAL A 24 -7.99 42.09 -15.72
C VAL A 24 -7.48 42.55 -14.35
N ILE A 25 -6.18 42.29 -14.14
CA ILE A 25 -5.07 43.13 -13.61
C ILE A 25 -5.37 44.16 -12.48
N ASN A 26 -4.66 44.04 -11.35
CA ASN A 26 -4.01 45.16 -10.64
C ASN A 26 -2.99 44.67 -9.57
N THR A 27 -1.75 45.15 -9.68
CA THR A 27 -0.70 45.35 -8.64
C THR A 27 -0.08 46.73 -8.92
N PRO A 28 0.65 47.45 -8.01
CA PRO A 28 1.51 46.96 -6.92
C PRO A 28 1.58 47.84 -5.64
N ASN A 29 2.58 47.53 -4.78
CA ASN A 29 3.12 48.19 -3.56
C ASN A 29 2.57 47.72 -2.20
N SER A 30 3.34 47.59 -1.11
CA SER A 30 4.79 47.68 -0.82
C SER A 30 5.08 47.08 0.58
N ASP A 31 6.36 46.85 0.88
CA ASP A 31 7.02 46.90 2.20
C ASP A 31 6.75 45.86 3.33
N GLN A 32 7.67 44.87 3.39
CA GLN A 32 8.43 44.31 4.55
C GLN A 32 7.72 43.69 5.79
N PRO A 33 8.38 42.88 6.67
CA PRO A 33 9.78 42.38 6.68
C PRO A 33 9.96 40.85 6.84
N GLU A 34 11.22 40.42 6.67
CA GLU A 34 11.79 39.10 6.99
C GLU A 34 11.61 38.71 8.47
N VAL A 35 11.17 37.47 8.74
CA VAL A 35 11.41 36.79 10.02
C VAL A 35 11.53 35.26 9.83
N LYS A 36 12.75 34.78 10.10
CA LYS A 36 13.20 33.49 10.66
C LYS A 36 13.00 32.21 9.85
N GLN A 37 14.15 31.75 9.36
CA GLN A 37 14.50 30.34 9.20
C GLN A 37 14.14 29.58 10.48
N GLN A 38 13.28 28.59 10.33
CA GLN A 38 13.02 27.58 11.34
C GLN A 38 13.81 26.35 10.92
N GLU A 39 14.84 26.05 11.71
CA GLU A 39 15.49 24.75 11.76
C GLU A 39 14.39 23.71 11.95
N ASP A 40 14.23 22.80 11.00
CA ASP A 40 13.45 21.59 11.24
C ASP A 40 14.37 20.39 11.15
N CYS A 41 14.28 19.61 12.21
CA CYS A 41 15.09 18.47 12.53
C CYS A 41 15.05 17.49 11.37
N SER A 42 16.21 17.19 10.79
CA SER A 42 16.37 15.97 10.02
C SER A 42 16.21 14.80 10.98
N GLU A 43 14.96 14.39 11.22
CA GLU A 43 14.67 13.02 11.62
C GLU A 43 15.37 12.16 10.57
N THR A 44 16.43 11.50 11.00
CA THR A 44 17.08 10.48 10.21
C THR A 44 16.06 9.35 10.10
N GLU A 45 15.18 9.45 9.10
CA GLU A 45 14.30 8.38 8.68
C GLU A 45 15.21 7.18 8.43
N THR A 46 15.24 6.25 9.39
CA THR A 46 15.76 4.92 9.13
C THR A 46 14.97 4.43 7.93
N PRO A 47 15.61 4.11 6.79
CA PRO A 47 14.89 3.71 5.60
C PRO A 47 14.05 2.49 5.99
N SER A 48 12.74 2.72 6.13
CA SER A 48 11.83 1.68 6.53
C SER A 48 11.92 0.64 5.45
N ASN A 49 12.32 -0.57 5.83
CA ASN A 49 12.56 -1.66 4.89
C ASN A 49 11.24 -2.25 4.42
N ASN A 50 10.20 -1.41 4.29
CA ASN A 50 8.82 -1.80 4.14
C ASN A 50 8.60 -2.28 2.71
N ILE A 51 8.08 -3.50 2.59
CA ILE A 51 7.70 -4.07 1.31
C ILE A 51 6.30 -3.57 0.94
N LEU A 52 6.11 -3.20 -0.32
CA LEU A 52 4.81 -2.91 -0.92
C LEU A 52 4.38 -4.07 -1.81
N LEU A 53 3.32 -4.75 -1.41
CA LEU A 53 2.66 -5.79 -2.19
C LEU A 53 1.55 -5.16 -3.05
N CYS A 54 1.75 -5.12 -4.35
CA CYS A 54 0.78 -4.64 -5.34
C CYS A 54 0.07 -5.84 -5.97
N PHE A 55 -1.23 -6.00 -5.69
CA PHE A 55 -2.05 -7.06 -6.29
C PHE A 55 -2.92 -6.50 -7.43
N ASP A 56 -3.01 -7.22 -8.54
CA ASP A 56 -4.15 -7.07 -9.42
C ASP A 56 -5.44 -7.60 -8.76
N LEU A 57 -6.57 -7.19 -9.31
CA LEU A 57 -7.90 -7.59 -8.91
C LEU A 57 -8.42 -8.78 -9.72
N ASP A 58 -8.86 -8.49 -10.95
CA ASP A 58 -9.60 -9.39 -11.83
C ASP A 58 -8.63 -10.45 -12.39
N GLY A 59 -8.90 -11.74 -12.21
CA GLY A 59 -7.99 -12.81 -12.64
C GLY A 59 -6.88 -13.15 -11.64
N THR A 60 -6.60 -12.26 -10.68
CA THR A 60 -5.53 -12.42 -9.68
C THR A 60 -6.03 -12.75 -8.28
N ILE A 61 -6.78 -11.86 -7.62
CA ILE A 61 -7.43 -12.16 -6.33
C ILE A 61 -8.90 -12.57 -6.50
N LEU A 62 -9.51 -12.23 -7.64
CA LEU A 62 -10.82 -12.72 -8.07
C LEU A 62 -10.66 -13.70 -9.24
N LYS A 63 -11.51 -14.73 -9.29
CA LYS A 63 -11.53 -15.69 -10.41
C LYS A 63 -12.11 -15.09 -11.69
N GLY A 64 -13.08 -14.18 -11.54
CA GLY A 64 -13.74 -13.49 -12.64
C GLY A 64 -13.38 -12.01 -12.72
N SER A 65 -13.95 -11.31 -13.71
CA SER A 65 -13.84 -9.85 -13.81
C SER A 65 -15.00 -9.15 -13.11
N LEU A 66 -14.70 -8.49 -11.99
CA LEU A 66 -15.66 -7.64 -11.29
C LEU A 66 -16.01 -6.41 -12.13
N HIS A 67 -15.05 -5.88 -12.90
CA HIS A 67 -15.29 -4.78 -13.82
C HIS A 67 -16.43 -5.09 -14.80
N ASN A 68 -16.36 -6.27 -15.45
CA ASN A 68 -17.38 -6.71 -16.39
C ASN A 68 -18.75 -6.91 -15.72
N ALA A 69 -18.79 -7.43 -14.50
CA ALA A 69 -20.04 -7.59 -13.76
C ALA A 69 -20.71 -6.23 -13.49
N LEU A 70 -19.93 -5.25 -13.01
CA LEU A 70 -20.43 -3.91 -12.66
C LEU A 70 -20.87 -3.11 -13.90
N ASN A 71 -20.24 -3.30 -15.06
CA ASN A 71 -20.64 -2.65 -16.31
C ASN A 71 -22.07 -3.02 -16.78
N THR A 72 -22.67 -4.09 -16.24
CA THR A 72 -23.98 -4.59 -16.70
C THR A 72 -25.16 -4.14 -15.84
N THR A 73 -24.93 -3.30 -14.83
CA THR A 73 -25.93 -2.99 -13.80
C THR A 73 -25.81 -1.57 -13.27
N LEU A 74 -26.90 -1.08 -12.69
CA LEU A 74 -26.94 0.14 -11.88
C LEU A 74 -27.09 -0.15 -10.38
N ASN A 75 -27.44 -1.39 -10.01
CA ASN A 75 -27.47 -1.84 -8.63
C ASN A 75 -26.16 -2.57 -8.32
N TYR A 76 -25.18 -1.79 -7.86
CA TYR A 76 -23.82 -2.27 -7.66
C TYR A 76 -23.66 -3.12 -6.39
N VAL A 77 -24.34 -2.77 -5.28
CA VAL A 77 -24.26 -3.55 -4.03
C VAL A 77 -24.67 -5.00 -4.27
N ASP A 78 -25.86 -5.21 -4.86
CA ASP A 78 -26.36 -6.56 -5.14
C ASP A 78 -25.54 -7.26 -6.23
N CYS A 79 -24.89 -6.50 -7.11
CA CYS A 79 -23.96 -7.06 -8.09
C CYS A 79 -22.71 -7.64 -7.42
N VAL A 80 -22.06 -6.87 -6.54
CA VAL A 80 -20.85 -7.33 -5.84
C VAL A 80 -21.19 -8.55 -4.98
N LYS A 81 -22.29 -8.52 -4.21
CA LYS A 81 -22.70 -9.66 -3.38
C LYS A 81 -22.88 -10.94 -4.20
N ARG A 82 -23.71 -10.88 -5.26
CA ARG A 82 -23.93 -12.04 -6.14
C ARG A 82 -22.65 -12.51 -6.85
N PHE A 83 -21.77 -11.57 -7.21
CA PHE A 83 -20.48 -11.91 -7.81
C PHE A 83 -19.58 -12.68 -6.82
N LEU A 84 -19.55 -12.27 -5.55
CA LEU A 84 -18.75 -12.93 -4.51
C LEU A 84 -19.36 -14.25 -4.02
N GLU A 85 -20.67 -14.44 -4.17
CA GLU A 85 -21.37 -15.71 -3.91
C GLU A 85 -21.16 -16.75 -5.03
N ASP A 86 -20.80 -16.33 -6.25
CA ASP A 86 -20.57 -17.20 -7.40
C ASP A 86 -19.20 -17.89 -7.31
N GLU A 87 -19.19 -19.20 -7.07
CA GLU A 87 -17.98 -20.03 -6.92
C GLU A 87 -17.02 -19.97 -8.12
N THR A 88 -17.53 -19.62 -9.30
CA THR A 88 -16.74 -19.53 -10.54
C THR A 88 -16.08 -18.17 -10.73
N LYS A 89 -16.48 -17.14 -9.98
CA LYS A 89 -16.02 -15.75 -10.15
C LYS A 89 -15.42 -15.12 -8.90
N ASN A 90 -15.76 -15.64 -7.73
CA ASN A 90 -15.37 -15.11 -6.43
C ASN A 90 -13.86 -15.18 -6.12
N TRP A 91 -13.51 -14.97 -4.86
CA TRP A 91 -12.12 -14.97 -4.36
C TRP A 91 -11.32 -16.21 -4.79
N LYS A 92 -10.11 -16.00 -5.30
CA LYS A 92 -9.11 -17.05 -5.46
C LYS A 92 -8.51 -17.38 -4.10
N ASN A 93 -8.53 -18.65 -3.72
CA ASN A 93 -7.86 -19.16 -2.50
C ASN A 93 -8.16 -18.29 -1.26
N LYS A 94 -9.45 -18.04 -1.01
CA LYS A 94 -9.94 -17.01 -0.09
C LYS A 94 -9.24 -17.02 1.27
N GLU A 95 -9.14 -18.19 1.90
CA GLU A 95 -8.59 -18.36 3.25
C GLU A 95 -7.11 -17.98 3.29
N LEU A 96 -6.32 -18.44 2.31
CA LEU A 96 -4.89 -18.11 2.19
C LEU A 96 -4.68 -16.63 1.88
N LEU A 97 -5.57 -16.01 1.09
CA LEU A 97 -5.50 -14.58 0.78
C LEU A 97 -5.73 -13.74 2.04
N VAL A 98 -6.73 -14.10 2.86
CA VAL A 98 -7.01 -13.45 4.15
C VAL A 98 -5.80 -13.58 5.08
N GLU A 99 -5.25 -14.79 5.22
CA GLU A 99 -4.08 -15.05 6.05
C GLU A 99 -2.86 -14.23 5.58
N LEU A 100 -2.59 -14.19 4.29
CA LEU A 100 -1.49 -13.42 3.71
C LEU A 100 -1.64 -11.93 4.01
N PHE A 101 -2.82 -11.37 3.77
CA PHE A 101 -3.07 -9.93 3.99
C PHE A 101 -2.96 -9.57 5.47
N GLN A 102 -3.53 -10.39 6.35
CA GLN A 102 -3.41 -10.18 7.80
C GLN A 102 -1.95 -10.25 8.25
N LYS A 103 -1.21 -11.26 7.81
CA LYS A 103 0.21 -11.41 8.17
C LYS A 103 1.03 -10.23 7.68
N ALA A 104 0.90 -9.88 6.39
CA ALA A 104 1.62 -8.75 5.78
C ALA A 104 1.35 -7.44 6.53
N LEU A 105 0.09 -7.11 6.81
CA LEU A 105 -0.26 -5.89 7.55
C LEU A 105 0.24 -5.92 9.01
N THR A 106 0.28 -7.08 9.65
CA THR A 106 0.75 -7.23 11.05
C THR A 106 2.25 -6.94 11.16
N ILE A 107 3.04 -7.36 10.17
CA ILE A 107 4.48 -7.13 10.14
C ILE A 107 4.87 -5.80 9.47
N GLY A 108 3.91 -4.90 9.25
CA GLY A 108 4.19 -3.57 8.69
C GLY A 108 4.43 -3.51 7.18
N CYS A 109 4.15 -4.57 6.42
CA CYS A 109 4.12 -4.48 4.96
C CYS A 109 2.91 -3.65 4.50
N HIS A 110 3.07 -2.99 3.35
CA HIS A 110 2.01 -2.25 2.69
C HIS A 110 1.33 -3.12 1.63
N ILE A 111 0.02 -2.96 1.48
CA ILE A 111 -0.76 -3.66 0.45
C ILE A 111 -1.50 -2.62 -0.38
N ALA A 112 -1.38 -2.75 -1.70
CA ALA A 112 -2.19 -2.01 -2.65
C ALA A 112 -2.89 -2.95 -3.63
N ILE A 113 -4.14 -2.63 -3.98
CA ILE A 113 -4.79 -3.17 -5.16
C ILE A 113 -4.54 -2.20 -6.32
N VAL A 114 -3.87 -2.66 -7.36
CA VAL A 114 -3.55 -1.89 -8.57
C VAL A 114 -4.31 -2.48 -9.75
N SER A 115 -5.35 -1.79 -10.22
CA SER A 115 -6.27 -2.34 -11.22
C SER A 115 -6.67 -1.34 -12.30
N PHE A 116 -6.95 -1.84 -13.51
CA PHE A 116 -7.56 -1.05 -14.58
C PHE A 116 -9.08 -0.90 -14.45
N ASN A 117 -9.64 -1.36 -13.33
CA ASN A 117 -11.07 -1.28 -13.08
C ASN A 117 -11.51 0.18 -12.83
N LEU A 118 -12.67 0.58 -13.35
CA LEU A 118 -13.25 1.91 -13.21
C LEU A 118 -14.01 2.14 -11.87
N TYR A 119 -14.08 1.12 -11.02
CA TYR A 119 -15.01 1.07 -9.88
C TYR A 119 -14.29 0.92 -8.53
N PRO A 120 -13.44 1.89 -8.10
CA PRO A 120 -12.65 1.79 -6.88
C PRO A 120 -13.49 1.55 -5.61
N ASP A 121 -14.65 2.20 -5.49
CA ASP A 121 -15.50 2.07 -4.30
C ASP A 121 -16.07 0.65 -4.16
N TRP A 122 -16.34 -0.02 -5.29
CA TRP A 122 -16.85 -1.39 -5.29
C TRP A 122 -15.76 -2.43 -5.03
N ILE A 123 -14.50 -2.09 -5.33
CA ILE A 123 -13.34 -2.88 -4.90
C ILE A 123 -13.18 -2.77 -3.38
N LYS A 124 -13.24 -1.56 -2.83
CA LYS A 124 -13.20 -1.34 -1.38
C LYS A 124 -14.31 -2.10 -0.67
N TYR A 125 -15.54 -2.02 -1.19
CA TYR A 125 -16.67 -2.78 -0.66
C TYR A 125 -16.41 -4.29 -0.70
N ALA A 126 -15.86 -4.83 -1.80
CA ALA A 126 -15.50 -6.24 -1.87
C ALA A 126 -14.43 -6.63 -0.83
N LEU A 127 -13.37 -5.83 -0.68
CA LEU A 127 -12.32 -6.05 0.34
C LEU A 127 -12.88 -6.01 1.76
N GLU A 128 -13.84 -5.13 2.04
CA GLU A 128 -14.54 -5.10 3.33
C GLU A 128 -15.32 -6.40 3.57
N GLN A 129 -15.98 -6.96 2.56
CA GLN A 129 -16.62 -8.28 2.68
C GLN A 129 -15.62 -9.42 2.91
N LEU A 130 -14.35 -9.26 2.51
CA LEU A 130 -13.31 -10.26 2.68
C LEU A 130 -12.64 -10.19 4.06
N LEU A 131 -12.29 -8.99 4.52
CA LEU A 131 -11.40 -8.78 5.68
C LEU A 131 -12.08 -8.07 6.86
N GLY A 132 -13.28 -7.53 6.66
CA GLY A 132 -13.91 -6.57 7.56
C GLY A 132 -13.34 -5.16 7.40
N SER A 133 -14.10 -4.17 7.89
CA SER A 133 -13.84 -2.75 7.65
C SER A 133 -12.44 -2.32 8.11
N THR A 134 -12.06 -2.66 9.35
CA THR A 134 -10.79 -2.24 9.96
C THR A 134 -9.54 -2.68 9.20
N LEU A 135 -9.52 -3.90 8.67
CA LEU A 135 -8.35 -4.39 7.91
C LEU A 135 -8.38 -3.87 6.47
N SER A 136 -9.56 -3.83 5.85
CA SER A 136 -9.71 -3.34 4.47
C SER A 136 -9.30 -1.88 4.30
N GLU A 137 -9.52 -1.02 5.31
CA GLU A 137 -9.11 0.39 5.29
C GLU A 137 -7.58 0.59 5.20
N LYS A 138 -6.79 -0.41 5.60
CA LYS A 138 -5.32 -0.38 5.51
C LYS A 138 -4.81 -0.73 4.11
N ILE A 139 -5.67 -1.22 3.23
CA ILE A 139 -5.32 -1.59 1.85
C ILE A 139 -5.63 -0.41 0.94
N TYR A 140 -4.61 0.11 0.25
CA TYR A 140 -4.80 1.20 -0.68
C TYR A 140 -5.31 0.70 -2.03
N VAL A 141 -6.34 1.32 -2.58
CA VAL A 141 -6.92 0.93 -3.88
C VAL A 141 -6.58 2.00 -4.91
N VAL A 142 -5.74 1.63 -5.87
CA VAL A 142 -5.43 2.45 -7.05
C VAL A 142 -6.12 1.82 -8.25
N SER A 143 -7.22 2.43 -8.68
CA SER A 143 -8.10 1.86 -9.71
C SER A 143 -8.58 2.93 -10.67
N HIS A 144 -8.10 2.88 -11.90
CA HIS A 144 -8.46 3.78 -12.99
C HIS A 144 -8.03 3.16 -14.33
N PRO A 145 -8.59 3.58 -15.48
CA PRO A 145 -8.29 2.92 -16.75
C PRO A 145 -6.85 3.16 -17.16
N ARG A 146 -6.35 2.30 -18.05
CA ARG A 146 -5.04 2.48 -18.68
C ARG A 146 -5.04 3.74 -19.54
N ARG A 147 -4.04 4.59 -19.36
CA ARG A 147 -3.76 5.69 -20.29
C ARG A 147 -2.88 5.18 -21.45
N ASN A 148 -3.13 5.69 -22.66
CA ASN A 148 -2.58 5.15 -23.92
C ASN A 148 -1.04 5.18 -23.99
N ASP A 149 -0.41 6.07 -23.24
CA ASP A 149 1.02 6.32 -23.16
C ASP A 149 1.76 5.39 -22.17
N TYR A 150 1.05 4.72 -21.26
CA TYR A 150 1.67 3.88 -20.23
C TYR A 150 1.68 2.40 -20.60
N LYS A 151 2.79 1.73 -20.27
CA LYS A 151 2.97 0.28 -20.44
C LYS A 151 2.78 -0.42 -19.10
N GLY A 152 1.87 -1.39 -19.05
CA GLY A 152 1.55 -2.13 -17.82
C GLY A 152 0.98 -1.21 -16.73
N LYS A 153 1.26 -1.52 -15.46
CA LYS A 153 0.67 -0.86 -14.27
C LYS A 153 1.55 0.18 -13.60
N GLN A 154 2.52 0.75 -14.31
CA GLN A 154 3.53 1.57 -13.64
C GLN A 154 2.96 2.84 -13.00
N GLU A 155 1.99 3.50 -13.64
CA GLU A 155 1.33 4.66 -13.04
C GLU A 155 0.62 4.27 -11.72
N HIS A 156 -0.12 3.16 -11.72
CA HIS A 156 -0.82 2.68 -10.53
C HIS A 156 0.15 2.32 -9.39
N ILE A 157 1.28 1.69 -9.73
CA ILE A 157 2.31 1.32 -8.76
C ILE A 157 3.00 2.57 -8.20
N GLU A 158 3.34 3.57 -9.03
CA GLU A 158 3.92 4.83 -8.57
C GLU A 158 2.98 5.61 -7.66
N GLU A 159 1.67 5.57 -7.91
CA GLU A 159 0.68 6.15 -7.01
C GLU A 159 0.64 5.43 -5.67
N ALA A 160 0.66 4.08 -5.66
CA ALA A 160 0.73 3.30 -4.43
C ALA A 160 2.03 3.55 -3.65
N LYS A 161 3.17 3.62 -4.35
CA LYS A 161 4.48 3.96 -3.77
C LYS A 161 4.44 5.31 -3.06
N ARG A 162 3.93 6.34 -3.74
CA ARG A 162 3.78 7.69 -3.20
C ARG A 162 2.86 7.72 -1.97
N HIS A 163 1.78 6.96 -1.98
CA HIS A 163 0.87 6.86 -0.83
C HIS A 163 1.57 6.30 0.42
N PHE A 164 2.43 5.30 0.25
CA PHE A 164 3.13 4.63 1.36
C PHE A 164 4.56 5.13 1.62
N GLY A 165 5.04 6.14 0.89
CA GLY A 165 6.42 6.62 1.04
C GLY A 165 7.50 5.64 0.55
N VAL A 166 7.15 4.68 -0.32
CA VAL A 166 8.10 3.69 -0.86
C VAL A 166 8.88 4.30 -2.02
N SER A 167 10.18 4.50 -1.84
CA SER A 167 11.03 5.18 -2.83
C SER A 167 11.72 4.23 -3.82
N LYS A 168 11.99 2.98 -3.43
CA LYS A 168 12.79 2.03 -4.20
C LYS A 168 11.93 0.97 -4.88
N ASN A 169 12.22 0.66 -6.14
CA ASN A 169 11.46 -0.34 -6.89
C ASN A 169 11.71 -1.76 -6.36
N GLU A 170 12.87 -2.02 -5.78
CA GLU A 170 13.23 -3.32 -5.21
C GLU A 170 12.36 -3.69 -3.99
N GLN A 171 11.72 -2.70 -3.36
CA GLN A 171 10.77 -2.87 -2.27
C GLN A 171 9.35 -3.21 -2.75
N VAL A 172 9.11 -3.20 -4.06
CA VAL A 172 7.80 -3.45 -4.65
C VAL A 172 7.73 -4.86 -5.21
N VAL A 173 6.61 -5.53 -4.92
CA VAL A 173 6.25 -6.82 -5.49
C VAL A 173 4.94 -6.65 -6.24
N LEU A 174 4.93 -6.86 -7.56
CA LEU A 174 3.71 -6.95 -8.34
C LEU A 174 3.24 -8.41 -8.43
N ILE A 175 2.00 -8.68 -8.05
CA ILE A 175 1.31 -9.95 -8.20
C ILE A 175 0.17 -9.74 -9.21
N ASP A 176 0.28 -10.36 -10.38
CA ASP A 176 -0.61 -10.07 -11.53
C ASP A 176 -0.71 -11.32 -12.43
N ASP A 177 -1.89 -11.58 -13.01
CA ASP A 177 -2.14 -12.69 -13.93
C ASP A 177 -1.75 -12.36 -15.37
N ASP A 178 -1.57 -11.09 -15.73
CA ASP A 178 -1.02 -10.71 -17.02
C ASP A 178 0.52 -10.73 -16.95
N LEU A 179 1.10 -11.75 -17.60
CA LEU A 179 2.56 -11.91 -17.71
C LEU A 179 3.25 -10.65 -18.26
N ASN A 180 2.61 -9.89 -19.15
CA ASN A 180 3.20 -8.65 -19.67
C ASN A 180 3.29 -7.57 -18.58
N ASN A 181 2.32 -7.45 -17.67
CA ASN A 181 2.42 -6.54 -16.53
C ASN A 181 3.60 -6.92 -15.63
N VAL A 182 3.73 -8.22 -15.33
CA VAL A 182 4.83 -8.78 -14.52
C VAL A 182 6.19 -8.52 -15.16
N ASP A 183 6.32 -8.78 -16.46
CA ASP A 183 7.58 -8.58 -17.19
C ASP A 183 7.99 -7.11 -17.24
N ILE A 184 7.03 -6.19 -17.40
CA ILE A 184 7.31 -4.75 -17.35
C ILE A 184 7.74 -4.34 -15.94
N ALA A 185 7.08 -4.81 -14.88
CA ALA A 185 7.47 -4.51 -13.50
C ALA A 185 8.91 -4.98 -13.22
N LYS A 186 9.26 -6.20 -13.63
CA LYS A 186 10.64 -6.73 -13.51
C LYS A 186 11.66 -5.90 -14.26
N LYS A 187 11.35 -5.46 -15.49
CA LYS A 187 12.22 -4.57 -16.28
C LYS A 187 12.46 -3.22 -15.59
N ASN A 188 11.56 -2.79 -14.72
CA ASN A 188 11.69 -1.56 -13.93
C ASN A 188 12.32 -1.79 -12.54
N GLY A 189 12.93 -2.95 -12.28
CA GLY A 189 13.63 -3.21 -11.02
C GLY A 189 12.74 -3.69 -9.87
N MET A 190 11.48 -4.03 -10.15
CA MET A 190 10.55 -4.59 -9.15
C MET A 190 10.62 -6.11 -9.11
N GLN A 191 10.12 -6.70 -8.03
CA GLN A 191 9.80 -8.12 -8.01
C GLN A 191 8.45 -8.35 -8.69
N GLY A 192 8.30 -9.49 -9.37
CA GLY A 192 7.08 -9.81 -10.11
C GLY A 192 6.70 -11.29 -9.98
N ILE A 193 5.49 -11.55 -9.51
CA ILE A 193 4.89 -12.87 -9.33
C ILE A 193 3.74 -13.00 -10.33
N HIS A 194 3.92 -13.88 -11.31
CA HIS A 194 2.87 -14.20 -12.28
C HIS A 194 1.89 -15.20 -11.67
N VAL A 195 0.60 -14.83 -11.65
CA VAL A 195 -0.47 -15.66 -11.14
C VAL A 195 -0.85 -16.71 -12.19
N LYS A 196 -0.81 -17.97 -11.77
CA LYS A 196 -1.32 -19.12 -12.54
C LYS A 196 -2.35 -19.85 -11.68
N GLU A 197 -2.96 -20.89 -12.24
CA GLU A 197 -3.80 -21.80 -11.48
C GLU A 197 -3.06 -22.41 -10.28
N GLY A 198 -3.80 -22.67 -9.20
CA GLY A 198 -3.25 -23.20 -7.94
C GLY A 198 -2.86 -22.11 -6.93
N ILE A 199 -1.90 -22.43 -6.06
CA ILE A 199 -1.52 -21.60 -4.90
C ILE A 199 -0.05 -21.13 -4.91
N GLU A 200 0.73 -21.49 -5.94
CA GLU A 200 2.18 -21.19 -5.97
C GLU A 200 2.49 -19.70 -5.87
N TYR A 201 1.65 -18.84 -6.44
CA TYR A 201 1.84 -17.39 -6.39
C TYR A 201 1.66 -16.85 -4.96
N LEU A 202 0.73 -17.41 -4.18
CA LEU A 202 0.54 -17.07 -2.77
C LEU A 202 1.71 -17.57 -1.94
N ASN A 203 2.20 -18.79 -2.18
CA ASN A 203 3.37 -19.32 -1.47
C ASN A 203 4.58 -18.39 -1.65
N LYS A 204 4.83 -17.90 -2.87
CA LYS A 204 5.89 -16.91 -3.14
C LYS A 204 5.67 -15.59 -2.40
N ALA A 205 4.43 -15.11 -2.34
CA ALA A 205 4.11 -13.91 -1.57
C ALA A 205 4.32 -14.12 -0.07
N PHE A 206 3.94 -15.28 0.48
CA PHE A 206 4.20 -15.66 1.86
C PHE A 206 5.69 -15.76 2.18
N GLU A 207 6.50 -16.30 1.27
CA GLU A 207 7.96 -16.37 1.41
C GLU A 207 8.57 -14.96 1.54
N ILE A 208 8.11 -14.00 0.73
CA ILE A 208 8.56 -12.61 0.81
C ILE A 208 8.18 -11.99 2.16
N VAL A 209 6.91 -12.12 2.57
CA VAL A 209 6.40 -11.61 3.85
C VAL A 209 7.16 -12.24 5.02
N THR A 210 7.39 -13.54 5.00
CA THR A 210 8.10 -14.25 6.08
C THR A 210 9.59 -13.89 6.13
N THR A 211 10.21 -13.66 4.97
CA THR A 211 11.60 -13.17 4.91
C THR A 211 11.72 -11.77 5.50
N GLN A 212 10.72 -10.91 5.29
CA GLN A 212 10.67 -9.57 5.88
C GLN A 212 10.57 -9.64 7.41
N GLU A 213 9.64 -10.44 7.93
CA GLU A 213 9.46 -10.69 9.37
C GLU A 213 10.76 -11.13 10.04
N GLN A 214 11.52 -12.03 9.41
CA GLN A 214 12.81 -12.49 9.93
C GLN A 214 13.88 -11.38 9.98
N LYS A 215 13.90 -10.47 8.99
CA LYS A 215 14.84 -9.35 8.96
C LYS A 215 14.54 -8.35 10.08
N GLU A 216 13.28 -8.04 10.30
CA GLU A 216 12.85 -7.11 11.36
C GLU A 216 13.18 -7.67 12.75
N ASN A 217 12.91 -8.95 12.98
CA ASN A 217 13.25 -9.62 14.24
C ASN A 217 14.78 -9.63 14.51
N GLN A 218 15.62 -9.82 13.49
CA GLN A 218 17.08 -9.76 13.64
C GLN A 218 17.58 -8.35 13.97
N ILE A 219 16.97 -7.32 13.38
CA ILE A 219 17.31 -5.93 13.68
C ILE A 219 16.99 -5.62 15.14
N GLN A 220 15.81 -6.02 15.63
CA GLN A 220 15.39 -5.77 17.02
C GLN A 220 16.36 -6.41 18.03
N ILE A 221 16.76 -7.67 17.80
CA ILE A 221 17.70 -8.39 18.67
C ILE A 221 19.07 -7.67 18.75
N ASN A 222 19.55 -7.10 17.64
CA ASN A 222 20.83 -6.39 17.61
C ASN A 222 20.80 -5.04 18.34
N PHE A 223 19.64 -4.40 18.46
CA PHE A 223 19.49 -3.16 19.23
C PHE A 223 19.36 -3.40 20.74
N ASP A 224 18.84 -4.56 21.16
CA ASP A 224 18.68 -4.91 22.57
C ASP A 224 19.96 -5.48 23.22
N GLN A 225 21.05 -5.67 22.46
CA GLN A 225 22.37 -5.98 23.01
C GLN A 225 23.02 -4.68 23.51
N PRO A 226 23.29 -4.52 24.82
CA PRO A 226 24.01 -3.35 25.31
C PRO A 226 25.41 -3.34 24.70
N THR A 227 25.70 -2.35 23.86
CA THR A 227 27.07 -2.09 23.43
C THR A 227 27.92 -1.85 24.68
N GLU A 228 28.95 -2.66 24.89
CA GLU A 228 29.89 -2.59 26.02
C GLU A 228 30.52 -1.20 26.22
N SER A 229 30.43 -0.29 25.24
CA SER A 229 30.90 1.09 25.38
C SER A 229 30.17 1.94 26.43
N LYS A 230 29.01 1.50 26.95
CA LYS A 230 28.28 2.24 28.00
C LYS A 230 28.68 1.83 29.43
N LEU A 231 29.53 0.82 29.60
CA LEU A 231 30.00 0.34 30.90
C LEU A 231 31.35 0.95 31.34
N GLU A 232 32.09 1.60 30.45
CA GLU A 232 33.34 2.30 30.81
C GLU A 232 33.12 3.73 31.35
N LEU A 233 31.91 4.28 31.24
CA LEU A 233 31.61 5.67 31.70
C LEU A 233 31.03 5.78 33.11
N LEU A 234 30.83 4.67 33.82
CA LEU A 234 30.38 4.64 35.22
C LEU A 234 31.44 4.08 36.18
N GLY A 235 32.67 3.88 35.69
CA GLY A 235 33.75 3.22 36.40
C GLY A 235 34.74 4.14 37.12
N GLU A 236 34.49 5.43 37.30
CA GLU A 236 35.40 6.29 38.09
C GLU A 236 34.59 7.36 38.83
N VAL A 237 34.28 7.10 40.11
CA VAL A 237 34.49 7.99 41.28
C VAL A 237 33.88 7.26 42.47
N LEU A 238 34.67 6.39 43.11
CA LEU A 238 34.49 6.10 44.53
C LEU A 238 35.56 6.91 45.26
N PRO A 239 35.20 7.92 46.09
CA PRO A 239 36.17 8.57 46.94
C PRO A 239 36.68 7.57 47.97
N SER A 240 38.00 7.46 48.08
CA SER A 240 38.68 6.73 49.14
C SER A 240 38.24 7.28 50.49
N LEU A 241 37.46 6.48 51.23
CA LEU A 241 37.24 6.70 52.67
C LEU A 241 38.58 6.46 53.37
N GLY A 242 39.30 7.56 53.60
CA GLY A 242 40.47 7.61 54.44
C GLY A 242 40.11 7.29 55.88
N ASP A 243 40.95 6.44 56.46
CA ASP A 243 41.48 6.50 57.82
C ASP A 243 40.56 7.11 58.89
N LEU A 244 39.75 6.25 59.52
CA LEU A 244 39.26 6.51 60.87
C LEU A 244 40.24 5.92 61.88
N ASP A 245 41.04 6.82 62.39
CA ASP A 245 41.97 6.68 63.51
C ASP A 245 41.23 6.21 64.77
N TYR A 246 41.70 5.10 65.34
CA TYR A 246 41.26 4.57 66.63
C TYR A 246 42.36 4.93 67.63
N SER A 247 42.20 6.09 68.29
CA SER A 247 42.99 6.45 69.46
C SER A 247 42.10 6.57 70.69
N ASP A 248 42.42 5.70 71.64
CA ASP A 248 42.11 5.65 73.07
C ASP A 248 41.73 6.98 73.77
N ASP A 249 40.78 6.94 74.71
CA ASP A 249 41.05 7.00 76.17
C ASP A 249 39.82 7.43 77.01
N ILE A 250 39.47 6.53 77.94
CA ILE A 250 39.24 6.73 79.40
C ILE A 250 38.58 8.04 79.89
N LEU A 251 37.35 7.93 80.43
CA LEU A 251 37.03 8.13 81.87
C LEU A 251 35.58 7.70 82.18
#